data_AF-A0A7S0GEL3-F1
#
_entry.id   AF-A0A7S0GEL3-F1
#
_cell.length_a   1.000
_cell.length_b   1.000
_cell.length_c   1.000
_cell.angle_alpha   90.00
_cell.angle_beta   90.00
_cell.angle_gamma   90.00
#
_symmetry.space_group_name_H-M   'P 1'
#
loop_
_entity.id
_entity.type
_entity.pdbx_description
1 polymer ?
#
loop_
_entity_poly.entity_id
_entity_poly.type
_entity_poly.pdbx_seq_one_letter_code
_entity_poly.pdbx_strand_id
1 'polypeptide(L)'
;YVDYIVTDKNASPLKNEHLYTEKAIYMPHHFFSKGHAVQKELTPPTLAYKPKTTPYTLGTGTPQENKCLASNYSDSATNNRDVSFVYCNMNKFLKFHPTTVDSWLAILERVPDSILCLLENPVEGIPNIQKFVKS
;
A
#
# COMPACT_ATOMS: atom_id res chain seq x y z
N TYR A 1 20.38 -4.15 28.07
CA TYR A 1 19.04 -3.63 28.40
C TYR A 1 18.85 -2.33 27.62
N VAL A 2 17.62 -1.98 27.22
CA VAL A 2 17.32 -0.75 26.48
C VAL A 2 16.44 0.12 27.38
N ASP A 3 16.84 1.37 27.60
CA ASP A 3 16.17 2.25 28.58
C ASP A 3 15.06 3.11 27.96
N TYR A 4 15.24 3.51 26.71
CA TYR A 4 14.35 4.46 26.03
C TYR A 4 14.06 4.06 24.59
N ILE A 5 12.88 4.46 24.11
CA ILE A 5 12.48 4.39 22.70
C ILE A 5 12.05 5.77 22.21
N VAL A 6 12.57 6.20 21.06
CA VAL A 6 12.13 7.45 20.41
C VAL A 6 10.91 7.16 19.56
N THR A 7 9.79 7.84 19.83
CA THR A 7 8.50 7.57 19.18
C THR A 7 7.64 8.83 19.10
N ASP A 8 6.37 8.68 18.70
CA ASP A 8 5.36 9.74 18.75
C ASP A 8 4.03 9.24 19.31
N LYS A 9 3.12 10.17 19.61
CA LYS A 9 1.84 9.87 20.28
C LYS A 9 0.82 9.16 19.37
N ASN A 10 1.04 9.13 18.04
CA ASN A 10 0.19 8.43 17.10
C ASN A 10 0.63 6.96 16.97
N ALA A 11 1.93 6.72 16.79
CA ALA A 11 2.49 5.37 16.68
C ALA A 11 2.48 4.63 18.03
N SER A 12 2.76 5.34 19.13
CA SER A 12 2.78 4.78 20.49
C SER A 12 1.92 5.62 21.46
N PRO A 13 0.58 5.50 21.40
CA PRO A 13 -0.32 6.26 22.27
C PRO A 13 -0.09 5.97 23.76
N LEU A 14 -0.24 6.99 24.61
CA LEU A 14 0.00 6.90 26.06
C LEU A 14 -0.80 5.77 26.75
N LYS A 15 -2.02 5.49 26.30
CA LYS A 15 -2.84 4.39 26.85
C LYS A 15 -2.19 3.01 26.72
N ASN A 16 -1.26 2.84 25.78
CA ASN A 16 -0.55 1.60 25.50
C ASN A 16 0.89 1.59 26.06
N GLU A 17 1.28 2.59 26.86
CA GLU A 17 2.64 2.67 27.43
C GLU A 17 3.01 1.42 28.23
N HIS A 18 2.04 0.81 28.91
CA HIS A 18 2.21 -0.44 29.66
C HIS A 18 2.65 -1.66 28.82
N LEU A 19 2.59 -1.58 27.49
CA LEU A 19 3.07 -2.63 26.58
C LEU A 19 4.57 -2.54 26.30
N TYR A 20 5.25 -1.50 26.78
CA TYR A 20 6.67 -1.24 26.54
C TYR A 20 7.44 -1.33 27.86
N THR A 21 8.64 -1.91 27.79
CA THR A 21 9.57 -1.91 28.94
C THR A 21 10.42 -0.64 28.97
N GLU A 22 10.66 -0.07 27.79
CA GLU A 22 11.41 1.15 27.54
C GLU A 22 10.55 2.38 27.81
N LYS A 23 11.18 3.45 28.32
CA LYS A 23 10.50 4.75 28.48
C LYS A 23 10.42 5.47 27.14
N ALA A 24 9.25 6.04 26.83
CA ALA A 24 9.06 6.76 25.57
C ALA A 24 9.67 8.18 25.62
N ILE A 25 10.46 8.51 24.61
CA ILE A 25 10.84 9.90 24.27
C ILE A 25 9.97 10.31 23.08
N TYR A 26 9.03 11.22 23.35
CA TYR A 26 8.05 11.65 22.35
C TYR A 26 8.57 12.81 21.50
N MET A 27 8.63 12.59 20.19
CA MET A 27 8.81 13.65 19.21
C MET A 27 7.54 14.52 19.12
N PRO A 28 7.65 15.82 18.83
CA PRO A 28 6.49 16.73 18.78
C PRO A 28 5.53 16.42 17.62
N HIS A 29 6.02 15.75 16.57
CA HIS A 29 5.25 15.40 15.36
C HIS A 29 5.43 13.91 15.02
N HIS A 30 5.77 13.56 13.77
CA HIS A 30 5.97 12.18 13.34
C HIS A 30 7.38 11.68 13.70
N PHE A 31 7.49 10.46 14.24
CA PHE A 31 8.78 9.90 14.67
C PHE A 31 9.69 9.51 13.50
N PHE A 32 9.11 9.09 12.37
CA PHE A 32 9.85 8.70 11.18
C PHE A 32 10.26 9.94 10.37
N SER A 33 11.55 10.24 10.32
CA SER A 33 12.09 11.25 9.42
C SER A 33 11.89 10.80 7.98
N LYS A 34 11.07 11.54 7.21
CA LYS A 34 10.94 11.29 5.77
C LYS A 34 12.18 11.88 5.10
N GLY A 35 13.13 11.02 4.73
CA GLY A 35 14.36 11.38 4.01
C GLY A 35 14.17 11.91 2.58
N HIS A 36 12.97 12.39 2.21
CA HIS A 36 12.77 13.03 0.90
C HIS A 36 13.50 14.38 0.81
N ALA A 37 13.85 14.99 1.96
CA ALA A 37 14.61 16.23 2.04
C ALA A 37 16.06 16.16 1.52
N VAL A 38 16.63 14.96 1.30
CA VAL A 38 17.95 14.81 0.63
C VAL A 38 17.85 14.59 -0.88
N GLN A 39 16.64 14.37 -1.41
CA GLN A 39 16.41 14.64 -2.82
C GLN A 39 16.31 16.16 -2.97
N LYS A 40 16.93 16.73 -4.01
CA LYS A 40 16.67 18.12 -4.39
C LYS A 40 15.18 18.20 -4.74
N GLU A 41 14.34 18.50 -3.77
CA GLU A 41 12.96 18.84 -4.07
C GLU A 41 13.02 20.12 -4.90
N LEU A 42 12.70 20.00 -6.20
CA LEU A 42 12.66 21.13 -7.12
C LEU A 42 11.69 22.22 -6.64
N THR A 43 10.79 21.87 -5.71
CA THR A 43 9.79 22.77 -5.13
C THR A 43 9.54 22.39 -3.66
N PRO A 44 9.54 23.34 -2.71
CA PRO A 44 9.16 23.07 -1.33
C PRO A 44 7.75 22.46 -1.24
N PRO A 45 7.50 21.51 -0.33
CA PRO A 45 6.21 20.86 -0.21
C PRO A 45 5.21 21.88 0.32
N THR A 46 4.11 22.07 -0.42
CA THR A 46 3.01 22.94 0.02
C THR A 46 2.07 22.14 0.91
N LEU A 47 1.77 22.66 2.11
CA LEU A 47 0.82 22.04 3.04
C LEU A 47 -0.63 22.07 2.54
N ALA A 48 -0.91 22.92 1.55
CA ALA A 48 -2.22 23.02 0.92
C ALA A 48 -2.31 22.06 -0.28
N TYR A 49 -3.25 21.12 -0.21
CA TYR A 49 -3.63 20.32 -1.38
C TYR A 49 -4.16 21.25 -2.47
N LYS A 50 -3.44 21.32 -3.59
CA LYS A 50 -3.95 21.93 -4.83
C LYS A 50 -4.34 20.80 -5.77
N PRO A 51 -5.64 20.60 -6.05
CA PRO A 51 -6.06 19.64 -7.06
C PRO A 51 -5.36 19.97 -8.38
N LYS A 52 -4.89 18.96 -9.10
CA LYS A 52 -4.37 19.17 -10.46
C LYS A 52 -5.50 19.73 -11.32
N THR A 53 -5.29 20.91 -11.90
CA THR A 53 -6.23 21.54 -12.83
C THR A 53 -6.14 20.94 -14.23
N THR A 54 -5.08 20.20 -14.52
CA THR A 54 -4.94 19.46 -15.77
C THR A 54 -6.02 18.41 -15.86
N PRO A 55 -6.87 18.42 -16.91
CA PRO A 55 -7.83 17.35 -17.14
C PRO A 55 -7.09 16.01 -17.19
N TYR A 56 -7.71 14.99 -16.62
CA TYR A 56 -7.25 13.62 -16.80
C TYR A 56 -7.29 13.27 -18.29
N THR A 57 -6.13 12.96 -18.87
CA THR A 57 -6.03 12.52 -20.27
C THR A 57 -6.21 11.01 -20.32
N LEU A 58 -7.34 10.57 -20.88
CA LEU A 58 -7.61 9.16 -21.18
C LEU A 58 -6.49 8.63 -22.09
N GLY A 59 -5.73 7.64 -21.62
CA GLY A 59 -4.54 7.10 -22.29
C GLY A 59 -3.19 7.58 -21.75
N THR A 60 -3.15 8.16 -20.54
CA THR A 60 -1.91 8.30 -19.77
C THR A 60 -2.15 7.93 -18.31
N GLY A 61 -1.50 6.86 -17.84
CA GLY A 61 -1.67 6.38 -16.48
C GLY A 61 -3.09 5.88 -16.15
N THR A 62 -3.84 5.46 -17.17
CA THR A 62 -5.16 4.84 -16.98
C THR A 62 -5.06 3.52 -16.22
N PRO A 63 -6.11 3.08 -15.51
CA PRO A 63 -6.18 1.72 -14.96
C PRO A 63 -5.87 0.62 -15.98
N GLN A 64 -6.26 0.83 -17.25
CA GLN A 64 -6.01 -0.08 -18.37
C GLN A 64 -4.52 -0.16 -18.76
N GLU A 65 -3.80 0.97 -18.67
CA GLU A 65 -2.35 1.04 -18.89
C GLU A 65 -1.54 0.58 -17.67
N ASN A 66 -2.00 0.95 -16.48
CA ASN A 66 -1.36 0.66 -15.20
C ASN A 66 -1.83 -0.67 -14.58
N LYS A 67 -2.13 -1.68 -15.43
CA LYS A 67 -2.59 -3.00 -14.98
C LYS A 67 -1.48 -3.89 -14.38
N CYS A 68 -0.44 -3.29 -13.78
CA CYS A 68 0.64 -3.98 -13.08
C CYS A 68 1.25 -5.17 -13.83
N LEU A 69 1.52 -4.99 -15.13
CA LEU A 69 2.06 -6.04 -16.01
C LEU A 69 1.14 -7.27 -16.19
N ALA A 70 -0.14 -7.19 -15.80
CA ALA A 70 -1.10 -8.28 -15.96
C ALA A 70 -1.30 -8.70 -17.43
N SER A 71 -0.94 -7.85 -18.40
CA SER A 71 -0.91 -8.21 -19.83
C SER A 71 0.04 -9.36 -20.18
N ASN A 72 1.04 -9.62 -19.34
CA ASN A 72 2.07 -10.61 -19.63
C ASN A 72 1.69 -12.02 -19.12
N TYR A 73 0.58 -12.15 -18.40
CA TYR A 73 0.06 -13.45 -17.96
C TYR A 73 -0.82 -14.04 -19.06
N SER A 74 -0.54 -15.30 -19.43
CA SER A 74 -1.08 -16.00 -20.60
C SER A 74 -2.54 -16.46 -20.48
N ASP A 75 -3.27 -16.00 -19.46
CA ASP A 75 -4.67 -16.38 -19.30
C ASP A 75 -5.57 -15.43 -20.10
N SER A 76 -6.17 -15.96 -21.16
CA SER A 76 -6.95 -15.21 -22.15
C SER A 76 -8.13 -14.42 -21.57
N ALA A 77 -8.56 -14.73 -20.34
CA ALA A 77 -9.68 -14.09 -19.67
C ALA A 77 -9.37 -12.70 -19.09
N THR A 78 -8.11 -12.39 -18.77
CA THR A 78 -7.68 -11.08 -18.21
C THR A 78 -7.04 -10.17 -19.27
N ASN A 79 -6.58 -10.73 -20.38
CA ASN A 79 -5.98 -9.95 -21.46
C ASN A 79 -6.99 -9.10 -22.25
N ASN A 80 -8.29 -9.34 -22.06
CA ASN A 80 -9.37 -8.69 -22.80
C ASN A 80 -10.41 -7.99 -21.90
N ARG A 81 -10.10 -7.76 -20.62
CA ARG A 81 -10.98 -6.99 -19.72
C ARG A 81 -10.46 -5.59 -19.53
N ASP A 82 -11.32 -4.61 -19.78
CA ASP A 82 -11.05 -3.21 -19.51
C ASP A 82 -11.04 -2.99 -17.99
N VAL A 83 -9.83 -2.99 -17.40
CA VAL A 83 -9.64 -2.74 -15.97
C VAL A 83 -10.21 -1.38 -15.60
N SER A 84 -11.18 -1.34 -14.69
CA SER A 84 -11.87 -0.10 -14.29
C SER A 84 -11.11 0.65 -13.18
N PHE A 85 -10.41 -0.09 -12.31
CA PHE A 85 -9.69 0.46 -11.17
C PHE A 85 -8.54 -0.44 -10.72
N VAL A 86 -7.41 0.15 -10.31
CA VAL A 86 -6.23 -0.57 -9.84
C VAL A 86 -5.96 -0.24 -8.37
N TYR A 87 -6.21 -1.21 -7.49
CA TYR A 87 -5.72 -1.19 -6.11
C TYR A 87 -4.27 -1.70 -6.07
N CYS A 88 -3.50 -1.26 -5.08
CA CYS A 88 -2.11 -1.68 -4.91
C CYS A 88 -1.79 -1.93 -3.43
N ASN A 89 -1.10 -3.04 -3.14
CA ASN A 89 -0.46 -3.25 -1.85
C ASN A 89 1.00 -3.70 -2.05
N MET A 90 1.91 -2.74 -1.89
CA MET A 90 3.35 -2.96 -2.04
C MET A 90 4.04 -3.31 -0.71
N ASN A 91 3.40 -4.15 0.11
CA ASN A 91 3.98 -4.66 1.35
C ASN A 91 4.62 -6.04 1.15
N LYS A 92 5.47 -6.43 2.11
CA LYS A 92 5.99 -7.79 2.23
C LYS A 92 4.85 -8.78 2.50
N PHE A 93 4.94 -9.96 1.89
CA PHE A 93 3.98 -11.06 2.04
C PHE A 93 3.64 -11.43 3.49
N LEU A 94 4.60 -11.35 4.42
CA LEU A 94 4.37 -11.65 5.84
C LEU A 94 3.29 -10.77 6.51
N LYS A 95 2.95 -9.62 5.92
CA LYS A 95 1.90 -8.73 6.43
C LYS A 95 0.50 -9.13 5.95
N PHE A 96 0.38 -10.20 5.16
CA PHE A 96 -0.88 -10.61 4.55
C PHE A 96 -1.56 -11.60 5.49
N HIS A 97 -2.27 -11.05 6.47
CA HIS A 97 -3.11 -11.85 7.37
C HIS A 97 -4.40 -12.29 6.64
N PRO A 98 -4.94 -13.50 6.90
CA PRO A 98 -6.15 -14.00 6.23
C PRO A 98 -7.31 -13.00 6.20
N THR A 99 -7.66 -12.41 7.34
CA THR A 99 -8.74 -11.41 7.45
C THR A 99 -8.51 -10.16 6.60
N THR A 100 -7.25 -9.80 6.37
CA THR A 100 -6.88 -8.68 5.50
C THR A 100 -7.11 -9.06 4.04
N VAL A 101 -6.74 -10.27 3.64
CA VAL A 101 -6.99 -10.79 2.29
C VAL A 101 -8.50 -10.92 2.03
N ASP A 102 -9.28 -11.43 2.99
CA ASP A 102 -10.75 -11.48 2.91
C ASP A 102 -11.36 -10.10 2.66
N SER A 103 -10.86 -9.09 3.36
CA SER A 103 -11.32 -7.70 3.18
C SER A 103 -11.01 -7.19 1.77
N TRP A 104 -9.86 -7.55 1.20
CA TRP A 104 -9.54 -7.18 -0.17
C TRP A 104 -10.45 -7.88 -1.19
N LEU A 105 -10.70 -9.18 -1.01
CA LEU A 105 -11.61 -9.93 -1.87
C LEU A 105 -13.01 -9.34 -1.83
N ALA A 106 -13.52 -9.01 -0.64
CA ALA A 106 -14.80 -8.35 -0.45
C ALA A 106 -14.89 -6.98 -1.18
N ILE A 107 -13.79 -6.22 -1.25
CA ILE A 107 -13.73 -4.97 -2.02
C ILE A 107 -13.77 -5.27 -3.53
N LEU A 108 -12.95 -6.22 -3.99
CA LEU A 108 -12.86 -6.58 -5.41
C LEU A 108 -14.20 -7.12 -5.95
N GLU A 109 -14.94 -7.89 -5.15
CA GLU A 109 -16.29 -8.37 -5.50
C GLU A 109 -17.30 -7.23 -5.68
N ARG A 110 -17.15 -6.13 -4.92
CA ARG A 110 -18.05 -4.98 -4.95
C ARG A 110 -17.70 -3.97 -6.04
N VAL A 111 -16.50 -4.06 -6.61
CA VAL A 111 -16.00 -3.13 -7.64
C VAL A 111 -15.67 -3.94 -8.89
N PRO A 112 -16.64 -4.12 -9.81
CA PRO A 112 -16.45 -4.88 -11.03
C PRO A 112 -15.25 -4.38 -11.85
N ASP A 113 -14.54 -5.32 -12.45
CA ASP A 113 -13.37 -5.09 -13.31
C ASP A 113 -12.21 -4.34 -12.63
N SER A 114 -12.20 -4.31 -11.30
CA SER A 114 -11.05 -3.86 -10.53
C SER A 114 -10.01 -4.97 -10.33
N ILE A 115 -8.76 -4.57 -10.12
CA ILE A 115 -7.66 -5.48 -9.81
C ILE A 115 -6.91 -5.02 -8.56
N LEU A 116 -6.21 -5.95 -7.89
CA LEU A 116 -5.29 -5.66 -6.80
C LEU A 116 -3.88 -6.11 -7.17
N CYS A 117 -2.95 -5.17 -7.22
CA CYS A 117 -1.54 -5.43 -7.46
C CYS A 117 -0.80 -5.71 -6.15
N LEU A 118 -0.06 -6.82 -6.14
CA LEU A 118 0.73 -7.28 -5.00
C LEU A 118 2.21 -7.39 -5.42
N LEU A 119 3.13 -7.35 -4.46
CA LEU A 119 4.52 -7.67 -4.72
C LEU A 119 4.72 -9.18 -4.84
N GLU A 120 5.41 -9.58 -5.89
CA GLU A 120 5.87 -10.96 -6.11
C GLU A 120 7.11 -11.27 -5.27
N ASN A 121 7.02 -11.10 -3.94
CA ASN A 121 8.13 -11.33 -3.04
C ASN A 121 7.68 -11.74 -1.62
N PRO A 122 8.03 -12.94 -1.13
CA PRO A 122 8.81 -13.97 -1.81
C PRO A 122 7.96 -14.73 -2.85
N VAL A 123 8.61 -15.27 -3.89
CA VAL A 123 7.93 -15.97 -5.00
C VAL A 123 7.22 -17.24 -4.50
N GLU A 124 7.76 -17.87 -3.47
CA GLU A 124 7.21 -19.05 -2.79
C GLU A 124 5.87 -18.76 -2.09
N GLY A 125 5.55 -17.48 -1.85
CA GLY A 125 4.27 -17.07 -1.28
C GLY A 125 3.10 -17.12 -2.27
N ILE A 126 3.37 -17.05 -3.58
CA ILE A 126 2.35 -16.95 -4.63
C ILE A 126 1.34 -18.11 -4.59
N PRO A 127 1.75 -19.40 -4.51
CA PRO A 127 0.80 -20.51 -4.51
C PRO A 127 -0.16 -20.48 -3.31
N ASN A 128 0.28 -19.93 -2.17
CA ASN A 128 -0.53 -19.84 -0.96
C ASN A 128 -1.67 -18.82 -1.13
N ILE A 129 -1.37 -17.65 -1.71
CA ILE A 129 -2.41 -16.66 -2.02
C ILE A 129 -3.37 -17.22 -3.07
N GLN A 130 -2.84 -17.81 -4.16
CA GLN A 130 -3.69 -18.37 -5.20
C GLN A 130 -4.60 -19.48 -4.68
N LYS A 131 -4.12 -20.30 -3.74
CA LYS A 131 -4.93 -21.32 -3.06
C LYS A 131 -6.01 -20.69 -2.18
N PHE A 132 -5.66 -19.67 -1.40
CA PHE A 132 -6.59 -18.96 -0.52
C PHE A 132 -7.72 -18.26 -1.29
N VAL A 133 -7.42 -17.65 -2.44
CA VAL A 133 -8.42 -16.98 -3.27
C VAL A 133 -9.40 -17.96 -3.93
N LYS A 134 -9.00 -19.23 -4.09
CA LYS A 134 -9.81 -20.28 -4.73
C LYS A 134 -10.63 -21.12 -3.75
N SER A 135 -10.39 -20.99 -2.44
CA SER A 135 -11.10 -21.74 -1.39
C SER A 135 -12.40 -21.05 -1.01
#